data_AF-A0A523KE65-F1
#
_entry.id   AF-A0A523KE65-F1
#
_cell.length_a   1.000
_cell.length_b   1.000
_cell.length_c   1.000
_cell.angle_alpha   90.00
_cell.angle_beta   90.00
_cell.angle_gamma   90.00
#
_symmetry.space_group_name_H-M   'P 1'
#
loop_
_entity.id
_entity.type
_entity.pdbx_description
1 polymer ?
#
loop_
_entity_poly.entity_id
_entity_poly.type
_entity_poly.pdbx_seq_one_letter_code
_entity_poly.pdbx_strand_id
1 'polypeptide(L)' 'MVPTAAVCGLYFSHQDSRYFGLGKINKDQLTNYAHREGFDIKEMVNLQICLDDHA' A
#
# COMPACT_ATOMS: atom_id res chain seq x y z
N MET A 1 7.36 -4.90 -15.01
CA MET A 1 7.05 -6.18 -15.68
C MET A 1 7.77 -6.20 -17.01
N VAL A 2 8.25 -7.36 -17.47
CA VAL A 2 8.85 -7.54 -18.80
C VAL A 2 8.11 -8.73 -19.41
N PRO A 3 7.53 -8.63 -20.62
CA PRO A 3 7.61 -7.55 -21.62
C PRO A 3 6.76 -6.30 -21.31
N THR A 4 6.94 -5.22 -22.08
CA THR A 4 6.29 -3.90 -21.88
C THR A 4 4.77 -3.94 -21.99
N ALA A 5 4.23 -4.74 -22.91
CA ALA A 5 2.79 -4.92 -23.09
C ALA A 5 2.25 -5.99 -22.12
N ALA A 6 2.40 -5.77 -20.80
CA ALA A 6 1.95 -6.68 -19.77
C ALA A 6 1.13 -5.96 -18.70
N VAL A 7 0.07 -6.63 -18.24
CA VAL A 7 -0.84 -6.15 -17.19
C VAL A 7 -0.98 -7.25 -16.13
N CYS A 8 -1.00 -6.88 -14.85
CA CYS A 8 -1.33 -7.77 -13.75
C CYS A 8 -2.38 -7.14 -12.83
N GLY A 9 -3.08 -7.98 -12.06
CA GLY A 9 -4.11 -7.54 -11.13
C GLY A 9 -4.63 -8.71 -10.29
N LEU A 10 -5.44 -8.37 -9.29
CA LEU A 10 -6.12 -9.32 -8.41
C LEU A 10 -7.61 -9.37 -8.78
N TYR A 11 -8.22 -10.54 -8.70
CA TYR A 11 -9.66 -10.72 -8.93
C TYR A 11 -10.42 -10.75 -7.61
N PHE A 12 -11.47 -9.95 -7.51
CA PHE A 12 -12.40 -9.93 -6.38
C PHE A 12 -13.81 -10.25 -6.87
N SER A 13 -14.52 -11.17 -6.21
CA SER A 13 -15.85 -11.66 -6.63
C SER A 13 -17.02 -11.09 -5.80
N HIS A 14 -16.73 -10.32 -4.76
CA HIS A 14 -17.76 -9.77 -3.87
C HIS A 14 -18.56 -8.67 -4.59
N GLN A 15 -19.89 -8.70 -4.48
CA GLN A 15 -20.78 -7.80 -5.24
C GLN A 15 -20.51 -6.31 -4.94
N ASP A 16 -20.13 -6.00 -3.70
CA ASP A 16 -19.80 -4.64 -3.28
C ASP A 16 -18.33 -4.22 -3.53
N SER A 17 -17.51 -5.09 -4.13
CA SER A 17 -16.12 -4.77 -4.47
C SER A 17 -16.07 -3.64 -5.49
N ARG A 18 -15.34 -2.58 -5.15
CA ARG A 18 -15.16 -1.39 -6.00
C ARG A 18 -13.77 -0.80 -5.79
N TYR A 19 -13.27 -0.11 -6.81
CA TYR A 19 -12.04 0.67 -6.67
C TYR A 19 -12.26 1.86 -5.74
N PHE A 20 -11.26 2.17 -4.92
CA PHE A 20 -11.26 3.33 -4.04
C PHE A 20 -9.83 3.85 -3.88
N GLY A 21 -9.69 5.16 -3.61
CA GLY A 21 -8.42 5.76 -3.26
C GLY A 21 -8.09 5.50 -1.80
N LEU A 22 -6.87 5.07 -1.49
CA LEU A 22 -6.42 4.81 -0.12
C LEU A 22 -6.18 6.11 0.70
N GLY A 23 -5.81 7.20 0.03
CA GLY A 23 -5.43 8.44 0.71
C GLY A 23 -4.12 8.31 1.47
N LYS A 24 -3.92 9.17 2.47
CA LYS A 24 -2.79 9.10 3.38
C LYS A 24 -3.11 8.16 4.55
N ILE A 25 -2.06 7.54 5.08
CA ILE A 25 -2.05 6.61 6.20
C ILE A 25 -1.17 7.17 7.32
N ASN A 26 -1.51 6.80 8.55
CA ASN A 26 -0.75 7.22 9.71
C ASN A 26 0.46 6.30 9.97
N LYS A 27 1.39 6.79 10.79
CA LYS A 27 2.64 6.08 11.12
C LYS A 27 2.40 4.75 11.84
N ASP A 28 1.33 4.65 12.63
CA ASP A 28 0.91 3.42 13.31
C ASP A 28 0.49 2.34 12.31
N GLN A 29 -0.31 2.70 11.29
CA GLN A 29 -0.71 1.79 10.21
C GLN A 29 0.51 1.31 9.41
N LEU A 30 1.45 2.20 9.11
CA LEU A 30 2.71 1.84 8.44
C LEU A 30 3.54 0.85 9.28
N THR A 31 3.66 1.13 10.58
CA THR A 31 4.43 0.27 11.51
C THR A 31 3.80 -1.12 11.63
N ASN A 32 2.47 -1.19 11.71
CA ASN A 32 1.76 -2.47 11.75
C ASN A 32 1.95 -3.28 10.46
N TYR A 33 1.87 -2.62 9.30
CA TYR A 33 2.09 -3.26 8.01
C TYR A 33 3.53 -3.79 7.89
N ALA A 34 4.53 -2.98 8.25
CA ALA A 34 5.94 -3.39 8.24
C ALA A 34 6.18 -4.64 9.11
N HIS A 35 5.59 -4.68 10.31
CA HIS A 35 5.71 -5.84 11.20
C HIS A 35 5.05 -7.11 10.62
N ARG A 36 3.91 -6.98 9.93
CA ARG A 36 3.20 -8.13 9.34
C ARG A 36 3.94 -8.75 8.16
N GLU A 37 4.53 -7.90 7.33
CA GLU A 37 5.27 -8.32 6.14
C GLU A 37 6.75 -8.60 6.42
N GLY A 38 7.25 -8.25 7.61
CA GLY A 38 8.65 -8.47 8.02
C GLY A 38 9.64 -7.47 7.41
N PHE A 39 9.19 -6.28 7.01
CA PHE A 39 10.01 -5.24 6.42
C PHE A 39 10.63 -4.30 7.46
N ASP A 40 11.80 -3.72 7.15
CA ASP A 40 12.34 -2.63 7.96
C ASP A 40 11.51 -1.36 7.73
N ILE A 41 11.16 -0.67 8.82
CA ILE A 41 10.34 0.55 8.78
C ILE A 41 11.03 1.61 7.93
N LYS A 42 12.37 1.67 7.94
CA LYS A 42 13.12 2.64 7.12
C LYS A 42 12.95 2.41 5.63
N GLU A 43 12.86 1.16 5.18
CA GLU A 43 12.60 0.84 3.77
C GLU A 43 11.17 1.21 3.37
N MET A 44 10.22 1.06 4.30
CA MET A 44 8.82 1.37 4.09
C MET A 44 8.50 2.88 4.09
N VAL A 45 9.24 3.69 4.85
CA VAL A 45 9.06 5.15 4.91
C VAL A 45 9.40 5.84 3.58
N ASN A 46 10.28 5.25 2.76
CA ASN A 46 10.59 5.74 1.41
C ASN A 46 9.43 5.65 0.42
N LEU A 47 8.31 5.02 0.80
CA LEU A 47 7.12 5.01 -0.04
C LEU A 47 6.45 6.38 -0.12
N GLN A 48 6.87 7.40 0.65
CA GLN A 48 6.68 8.88 0.61
C GLN A 48 5.31 9.48 0.20
N ILE A 49 4.36 8.67 -0.23
CA ILE A 49 3.10 9.06 -0.89
C ILE A 49 1.97 9.07 0.15
N CYS A 50 2.15 8.41 1.29
CA CYS A 50 1.06 8.14 2.21
C CYS A 50 1.28 8.64 3.65
N LEU A 51 2.37 9.27 4.07
CA LEU A 51 2.47 9.73 5.46
C LEU A 51 1.72 11.04 5.68
N ASP A 52 0.74 11.06 6.58
CA ASP A 52 0.18 12.30 7.10
C ASP A 52 1.09 12.88 8.19
N ASP A 53 1.87 13.91 7.84
CA ASP A 53 2.74 14.68 8.76
C ASP A 53 1.94 15.64 9.67
N HIS A 54 0.69 15.31 10.01
CA HIS A 54 -0.08 16.10 10.97
C HIS A 54 0.27 15.69 12.41
N ALA A 55 1.46 16.14 12.83
CA ALA A 55 1.82 16.44 14.21
C ALA A 55 2.61 17.76 14.23
#